data_AF-A0AAX0HCJ3-F1
#
_entry.id   AF-A0AAX0HCJ3-F1
#
_cell.length_a   1.000
_cell.length_b   1.000
_cell.length_c   1.000
_cell.angle_alpha   90.00
_cell.angle_beta   90.00
_cell.angle_gamma   90.00
#
_symmetry.space_group_name_H-M   'P 1'
#
loop_
_entity.id
_entity.type
_entity.pdbx_description
1 polymer ?
#
loop_
_entity_poly.entity_id
_entity_poly.type
_entity_poly.pdbx_seq_one_letter_code
_entity_poly.pdbx_strand_id
1 'polypeptide(L)'
;MREFILYIDEGEWGLYQKGYCLWKHNDYDKKRNDKYFFATLALKDKKIMGFFDVNIHDEALELAKNDELMQETCEFEVLIHNTFKENFTGTFIDALEYIKDTFNRGIPQVGL
;
A
#
# COMPACT_ATOMS: atom_id res chain seq x y z
N MET A 1 8.78 -4.43 -14.82
CA MET A 1 8.52 -4.03 -13.42
C MET A 1 7.01 -3.89 -13.27
N ARG A 2 6.41 -4.23 -12.12
CA ARG A 2 4.96 -4.05 -11.94
C ARG A 2 4.67 -2.63 -11.49
N GLU A 3 3.56 -2.09 -11.97
CA GLU A 3 3.10 -0.74 -11.65
C GLU A 3 1.97 -0.81 -10.63
N PHE A 4 2.02 0.07 -9.64
CA PHE A 4 1.07 0.17 -8.55
C PHE A 4 0.61 1.60 -8.37
N ILE A 5 -0.64 1.75 -7.97
CA ILE A 5 -1.16 2.99 -7.42
C ILE A 5 -0.98 2.94 -5.92
N LEU A 6 -0.41 4.01 -5.36
CA LEU A 6 -0.37 4.28 -3.92
C LEU A 6 -1.31 5.44 -3.66
N TYR A 7 -2.46 5.14 -3.08
CA TYR A 7 -3.50 6.09 -2.73
C TYR A 7 -3.41 6.42 -1.23
N ILE A 8 -3.43 7.72 -0.89
CA ILE A 8 -3.51 8.22 0.49
C ILE A 8 -4.62 9.27 0.58
N ASP A 9 -5.43 9.15 1.62
CA ASP A 9 -6.50 10.08 1.98
C ASP A 9 -6.56 10.32 3.51
N GLU A 10 -7.46 11.20 3.96
CA GLU A 10 -7.58 11.73 5.34
C GLU A 10 -7.74 10.68 6.45
N GLY A 11 -8.01 9.42 6.11
CA GLY A 11 -8.08 8.33 7.09
C GLY A 11 -7.92 6.94 6.49
N GLU A 12 -7.44 6.85 5.25
CA GLU A 12 -7.23 5.56 4.59
C GLU A 12 -6.12 5.64 3.56
N TRP A 13 -5.52 4.50 3.30
CA TRP A 13 -4.55 4.34 2.24
C TRP A 13 -4.72 2.99 1.57
N GLY A 14 -4.33 2.92 0.30
CA GLY A 14 -4.42 1.71 -0.49
C GLY A 14 -3.24 1.61 -1.44
N LEU A 15 -2.72 0.39 -1.58
CA LEU A 15 -1.70 0.05 -2.55
C LEU A 15 -2.26 -1.04 -3.45
N TYR A 16 -2.33 -0.83 -4.76
CA TYR A 16 -2.89 -1.81 -5.68
C TYR A 16 -2.30 -1.75 -7.07
N GLN A 17 -2.14 -2.92 -7.69
CA GLN A 17 -1.55 -3.02 -9.01
C GLN A 17 -2.41 -2.24 -10.01
N LYS A 18 -1.78 -1.50 -10.93
CA LYS A 18 -2.50 -0.73 -11.95
C LYS A 18 -3.44 -1.65 -12.75
N GLY A 19 -4.71 -1.26 -12.85
CA GLY A 19 -5.77 -2.08 -13.47
C GLY A 19 -6.39 -3.15 -12.56
N TYR A 20 -5.90 -3.34 -11.33
CA TYR A 20 -6.53 -4.17 -10.32
C TYR A 20 -7.57 -3.37 -9.53
N CYS A 21 -8.71 -3.99 -9.22
CA CYS A 21 -9.77 -3.36 -8.46
C CYS A 21 -9.80 -3.95 -7.04
N LEU A 22 -9.03 -3.34 -6.14
CA LEU A 22 -8.88 -3.78 -4.75
C LEU A 22 -10.23 -3.84 -4.00
N TRP A 23 -11.10 -2.87 -4.28
CA TRP A 23 -12.42 -2.71 -3.65
C TRP A 23 -13.45 -3.77 -4.05
N LYS A 24 -13.14 -4.66 -5.01
CA LYS A 24 -14.00 -5.81 -5.32
C LYS A 24 -13.83 -6.96 -4.31
N HIS A 25 -12.85 -6.87 -3.41
CA HIS A 25 -12.54 -7.93 -2.42
C HIS A 25 -12.30 -9.31 -3.05
N ASN A 26 -11.86 -9.34 -4.30
CA ASN A 26 -11.39 -10.56 -4.95
C ASN A 26 -10.02 -10.94 -4.36
N ASP A 27 -9.64 -12.21 -4.47
CA ASP A 27 -8.29 -12.69 -4.11
C ASP A 27 -7.90 -12.46 -2.62
N TYR A 28 -8.89 -12.34 -1.73
CA TYR A 28 -8.67 -12.22 -0.27
C TYR A 28 -7.88 -13.41 0.29
N ASP A 29 -6.74 -13.14 0.93
CA ASP A 29 -5.87 -14.17 1.52
C ASP A 29 -6.02 -14.21 3.04
N LYS A 30 -6.95 -15.01 3.54
CA LYS A 30 -7.22 -15.11 4.99
C LYS A 30 -5.94 -15.37 5.81
N LYS A 31 -5.08 -16.30 5.38
CA LYS A 31 -3.89 -16.70 6.13
C LYS A 31 -2.90 -15.54 6.31
N ARG A 32 -2.74 -14.71 5.27
CA ARG A 32 -1.85 -13.54 5.33
C ARG A 32 -2.51 -12.35 6.01
N ASN A 33 -3.82 -12.18 5.88
CA ASN A 33 -4.56 -11.18 6.65
C ASN A 33 -4.48 -11.47 8.16
N ASP A 34 -4.51 -12.75 8.57
CA ASP A 34 -4.25 -13.17 9.94
C ASP A 34 -2.78 -12.94 10.38
N LYS A 35 -1.84 -12.75 9.45
CA LYS A 35 -0.42 -12.42 9.74
C LYS A 35 -0.20 -10.90 9.80
N TYR A 36 -0.88 -10.18 8.91
CA TYR A 36 -0.79 -8.74 8.72
C TYR A 36 -2.08 -8.10 9.20
N PHE A 37 -2.33 -8.15 10.50
CA PHE A 37 -3.54 -7.63 11.15
C PHE A 37 -3.86 -6.16 10.86
N PHE A 38 -2.90 -5.43 10.29
CA PHE A 38 -3.07 -4.05 9.86
C PHE A 38 -3.88 -4.00 8.55
N ALA A 39 -3.45 -4.65 7.47
CA ALA A 39 -4.04 -4.43 6.15
C ALA A 39 -4.90 -5.60 5.64
N THR A 40 -5.88 -5.25 4.79
CA THR A 40 -6.60 -6.26 4.01
C THR A 40 -5.80 -6.65 2.76
N LEU A 41 -5.12 -7.80 2.75
CA LEU A 41 -4.27 -8.24 1.62
C LEU A 41 -5.03 -9.05 0.56
N ALA A 42 -4.78 -8.71 -0.70
CA ALA A 42 -5.19 -9.46 -1.89
C ALA A 42 -3.97 -10.09 -2.59
N LEU A 43 -4.00 -11.41 -2.81
CA LEU A 43 -2.93 -12.17 -3.46
C LEU A 43 -3.42 -13.00 -4.63
N LYS A 44 -2.73 -12.90 -5.77
CA LYS A 44 -2.98 -13.72 -6.96
C LYS A 44 -1.68 -14.28 -7.47
N ASP A 45 -1.65 -15.58 -7.77
CA ASP A 45 -0.46 -16.28 -8.30
C ASP A 45 0.80 -16.05 -7.45
N LYS A 46 0.63 -16.07 -6.11
CA LYS A 46 1.67 -15.81 -5.09
C LYS A 46 2.27 -14.41 -5.13
N LYS A 47 1.63 -13.46 -5.81
CA LYS A 47 2.03 -12.06 -5.85
C LYS A 47 1.01 -11.19 -5.14
N ILE A 48 1.49 -10.10 -4.54
CA ILE A 48 0.63 -9.08 -3.96
C ILE A 48 -0.07 -8.34 -5.09
N MET A 49 -1.39 -8.27 -5.05
CA MET A 49 -2.20 -7.51 -6.00
C MET A 49 -2.64 -6.18 -5.41
N GLY A 50 -2.82 -6.14 -4.09
CA GLY A 50 -2.98 -4.92 -3.35
C GLY A 50 -3.28 -5.16 -1.87
N PHE A 51 -3.27 -4.08 -1.11
CA PHE A 51 -3.66 -4.05 0.28
C PHE A 51 -4.08 -2.64 0.69
N PHE A 52 -5.03 -2.53 1.62
CA PHE A 52 -5.52 -1.26 2.14
C PHE A 52 -5.70 -1.33 3.66
N ASP A 53 -5.62 -0.16 4.29
CA ASP A 53 -5.81 0.01 5.73
C ASP A 53 -6.20 1.47 6.03
N VAL A 54 -6.67 1.71 7.25
CA VAL A 54 -6.98 3.02 7.83
C VAL A 54 -5.89 3.52 8.78
N ASN A 55 -4.90 2.68 9.12
CA ASN A 55 -3.77 3.05 9.96
C ASN A 55 -2.47 2.41 9.48
N ILE A 56 -1.33 2.82 10.05
CA ILE A 56 -0.05 2.12 9.90
C ILE A 56 0.72 2.20 11.21
N HIS A 57 1.14 1.05 11.73
CA HIS A 57 1.84 0.93 13.00
C HIS A 57 3.25 0.37 12.83
N ASP A 58 4.15 0.68 13.75
CA ASP A 58 5.56 0.27 13.66
C ASP A 58 5.72 -1.25 13.66
N GLU A 59 4.93 -1.95 14.48
CA GLU A 59 4.91 -3.42 14.54
C GLU A 59 4.52 -4.05 13.20
N ALA A 60 3.57 -3.43 12.49
CA ALA A 60 3.14 -3.85 11.17
C ALA A 60 4.25 -3.70 10.13
N LEU A 61 5.00 -2.60 10.18
CA LEU A 61 6.13 -2.35 9.29
C LEU A 61 7.28 -3.32 9.54
N GLU A 62 7.60 -3.62 10.80
CA GLU A 62 8.65 -4.59 11.14
C GLU A 62 8.30 -6.02 10.69
N LEU A 63 7.02 -6.40 10.77
CA LEU A 63 6.56 -7.67 10.20
C LEU A 63 6.73 -7.71 8.67
N ALA A 64 6.41 -6.61 7.98
CA ALA A 64 6.54 -6.51 6.53
C ALA A 64 8.01 -6.62 6.09
N LYS A 65 8.93 -5.91 6.77
CA LYS A 65 10.38 -5.90 6.45
C LYS A 65 11.00 -7.30 6.38
N ASN A 66 10.47 -8.25 7.16
CA ASN A 66 10.98 -9.62 7.23
C ASN A 66 10.31 -10.60 6.23
N ASP A 67 9.40 -10.15 5.36
CA ASP A 67 8.72 -11.01 4.38
C ASP A 67 9.21 -10.76 2.95
N GLU A 68 9.69 -11.83 2.29
CA GLU A 68 10.22 -11.79 0.93
C GLU A 68 9.22 -11.24 -0.10
N LEU A 69 7.90 -11.42 0.09
CA LEU A 69 6.91 -10.85 -0.84
C LEU A 69 6.86 -9.32 -0.80
N MET A 70 7.23 -8.71 0.33
CA MET A 70 7.26 -7.25 0.48
C MET A 70 8.52 -6.63 -0.14
N GLN A 71 9.53 -7.45 -0.47
CA GLN A 71 10.80 -7.02 -1.04
C GLN A 71 10.75 -6.82 -2.57
N GLU A 72 9.59 -7.04 -3.20
CA GLU A 72 9.47 -6.86 -4.65
C GLU A 72 9.56 -5.38 -5.05
N THR A 73 10.54 -5.06 -5.90
CA THR A 73 10.68 -3.73 -6.49
C THR A 73 9.60 -3.46 -7.57
N CYS A 74 8.86 -2.37 -7.40
CA CYS A 74 7.76 -1.92 -8.25
C CYS A 74 7.91 -0.43 -8.59
N GLU A 75 7.10 0.03 -9.55
CA GLU A 75 6.85 1.47 -9.78
C GLU A 75 5.56 1.88 -9.08
N PHE A 76 5.58 3.00 -8.38
CA PHE A 76 4.45 3.53 -7.64
C PHE A 76 4.07 4.90 -8.17
N GLU A 77 2.80 5.02 -8.57
CA GLU A 77 2.12 6.29 -8.85
C GLU A 77 1.40 6.74 -7.59
N VAL A 78 1.87 7.84 -6.99
CA VAL A 78 1.33 8.34 -5.72
C VAL A 78 0.18 9.31 -6.00
N LEU A 79 -0.97 9.00 -5.40
CA LEU A 79 -2.17 9.83 -5.41
C LEU A 79 -2.46 10.27 -3.97
N ILE A 80 -2.54 11.58 -3.74
CA ILE A 80 -3.01 12.17 -2.48
C ILE A 80 -4.34 12.84 -2.77
N HIS A 81 -5.41 12.44 -2.06
CA HIS A 81 -6.78 12.88 -2.35
C HIS A 81 -7.14 12.71 -3.83
N ASN A 82 -6.82 11.55 -4.40
CA ASN A 82 -6.96 11.21 -5.83
C ASN A 82 -6.23 12.15 -6.82
N THR A 83 -5.36 13.03 -6.32
CA THR A 83 -4.55 13.93 -7.15
C THR A 83 -3.13 13.38 -7.29
N PHE A 84 -2.64 13.32 -8.52
CA PHE A 84 -1.28 12.89 -8.80
C PHE A 84 -0.26 13.75 -8.04
N LYS A 85 0.64 13.10 -7.31
CA LYS A 85 1.70 13.73 -6.55
C LYS A 85 3.06 13.52 -7.19
N GLU A 86 3.47 12.26 -7.34
CA GLU A 86 4.77 11.87 -7.89
C GLU A 86 4.78 10.39 -8.31
N ASN A 87 5.86 9.99 -8.97
CA ASN A 87 6.19 8.59 -9.18
C ASN A 87 7.51 8.25 -8.49
N PHE A 88 7.62 7.06 -7.94
CA PHE A 88 8.90 6.53 -7.44
C PHE A 88 9.04 5.03 -7.70
N THR A 89 10.27 4.53 -7.66
CA THR A 89 10.59 3.10 -7.73
C THR A 89 11.10 2.66 -6.37
N GLY A 90 10.57 1.55 -5.86
CA GLY A 90 10.93 1.02 -4.55
C GLY A 90 10.29 -0.35 -4.31
N THR A 91 10.49 -0.89 -3.12
CA THR A 91 9.81 -2.08 -2.61
C THR A 91 8.45 -1.72 -2.01
N PHE A 92 7.65 -2.74 -1.64
CA PHE A 92 6.45 -2.47 -0.84
C PHE A 92 6.79 -1.91 0.56
N ILE A 93 8.00 -2.16 1.07
CA ILE A 93 8.48 -1.55 2.32
C ILE A 93 8.67 -0.04 2.14
N ASP A 94 9.32 0.38 1.06
CA ASP A 94 9.53 1.80 0.77
C ASP A 94 8.18 2.53 0.64
N ALA A 95 7.18 1.88 0.03
CA ALA A 95 5.82 2.37 -0.05
C ALA A 95 5.13 2.51 1.32
N LEU A 96 5.27 1.50 2.20
CA LEU A 96 4.74 1.57 3.57
C LEU A 96 5.43 2.68 4.39
N GLU A 97 6.73 2.86 4.23
CA GLU A 97 7.47 3.95 4.87
C GLU A 97 7.03 5.33 4.37
N TYR A 98 6.78 5.47 3.06
CA TYR A 98 6.21 6.68 2.45
C TYR A 98 4.86 7.04 3.08
N ILE A 99 3.97 6.05 3.22
CA ILE A 99 2.64 6.24 3.82
C ILE A 99 2.78 6.71 5.27
N LYS A 100 3.60 6.02 6.07
CA LYS A 100 3.84 6.38 7.48
C LYS A 100 4.39 7.80 7.62
N ASP A 101 5.40 8.15 6.81
CA ASP A 101 5.99 9.50 6.82
C ASP A 101 4.98 10.58 6.42
N THR A 102 4.11 10.29 5.45
CA THR A 102 3.02 11.20 5.03
C THR A 102 2.04 11.46 6.18
N PHE A 103 1.57 10.43 6.88
CA PHE A 103 0.69 10.60 8.03
C PHE A 103 1.37 11.36 9.18
N ASN A 104 2.66 11.10 9.44
CA ASN A 104 3.42 11.79 10.49
C ASN A 104 3.64 13.28 10.21
N ARG A 105 3.82 13.66 8.93
CA ARG A 105 3.98 15.06 8.52
C ARG A 105 2.66 15.81 8.37
N GLY A 106 1.54 15.09 8.39
CA GLY A 106 0.24 15.59 8.00
C GLY A 106 0.02 15.47 6.50
N ILE A 107 -1.18 15.06 6.10
CA ILE A 107 -1.53 14.87 4.70
C ILE A 107 -1.61 16.25 4.02
N PRO A 108 -0.92 16.45 2.89
CA PRO A 108 -0.99 17.70 2.15
C PRO A 108 -2.43 18.00 1.73
N GLN A 109 -2.95 19.14 2.21
CA GLN A 109 -4.24 19.66 1.74
C GLN A 109 -4.09 20.05 0.27
N VAL A 110 -4.83 19.40 -0.62
CA VAL A 110 -4.91 19.82 -2.02
C VAL A 110 -5.83 21.05 -2.08
N GLY A 111 -5.26 22.19 -2.50
CA GLY A 111 -6.04 23.40 -2.72
C GLY A 111 -7.10 23.16 -3.79
N LEU A 112 -8.35 23.50 -3.48
CA LEU A 112 -9.48 23.54 -4.42
C LEU A 112 -9.21 24.46 -5.61
#